data_AF-A0A426YT55-F1
#
_entry.id   AF-A0A426YT55-F1
#
_cell.length_a   1.000
_cell.length_b   1.000
_cell.length_c   1.000
_cell.angle_alpha   90.00
_cell.angle_beta   90.00
_cell.angle_gamma   90.00
#
_symmetry.space_group_name_H-M   'P 1'
#
loop_
_entity.id
_entity.type
_entity.pdbx_description
1 polymer ?
#
loop_
_entity_poly.entity_id
_entity_poly.type
_entity_poly.pdbx_seq_one_letter_code
_entity_poly.pdbx_strand_id
1 'polypeptide(L)'
;SGTDSNPFSLDALAVFIFRVLQRVNHPGNLDKASPNAGYNRREFESELYERFGSLVKMPLLKPDRNPLPDPVKDILNEGINLYRLHTNRHGRMEPAKGSYAKEWARWEKRLRDILFGNADHLNSIQVPFDFAVKQVLEQLRDVAKGKHKTPDTEKRKFGNIVFAAVTLPVEEIKNLLDRKQLADPKAKSFLEDKNLVNNLMEAHVTLAHKRSHGVTTVASYGVYLNQNLPVDITALLFSDKLAALEAQLGSINGEKIDSKNEWPHATLWTAPGTAPKEANTLPQLVSEGKATRIDIVPPVTISGVLDFY
;
A
#
# COMPACT_ATOMS: atom_id res chain seq x y z
N SER A 1 -1.14 22.51 -14.86
CA SER A 1 -2.32 23.24 -14.33
C SER A 1 -2.88 22.46 -13.17
N GLY A 2 -3.01 23.07 -11.98
CA GLY A 2 -3.59 22.43 -10.82
C GLY A 2 -5.11 22.36 -10.96
N THR A 3 -5.69 21.18 -10.91
CA THR A 3 -7.14 20.98 -10.83
C THR A 3 -7.50 20.41 -9.45
N ASP A 4 -8.79 20.44 -9.10
CA ASP A 4 -9.38 19.97 -7.82
C ASP A 4 -8.98 18.53 -7.43
N SER A 5 -8.35 17.79 -8.34
CA SER A 5 -7.87 16.41 -8.22
C SER A 5 -6.44 16.22 -7.68
N ASN A 6 -5.66 17.27 -7.37
CA ASN A 6 -4.28 17.10 -6.85
C ASN A 6 -4.02 17.93 -5.57
N PRO A 7 -3.89 17.32 -4.38
CA PRO A 7 -3.52 18.04 -3.16
C PRO A 7 -2.02 18.43 -3.15
N PHE A 8 -1.25 17.91 -4.11
CA PHE A 8 0.15 18.24 -4.37
C PHE A 8 0.28 19.22 -5.55
N SER A 9 -0.77 19.97 -5.86
CA SER A 9 -0.60 21.13 -6.74
C SER A 9 0.30 22.15 -6.02
N LEU A 10 1.19 22.78 -6.78
CA LEU A 10 2.00 23.87 -6.25
C LEU A 10 1.11 24.97 -5.64
N ASP A 11 -0.09 25.17 -6.19
CA ASP A 11 -1.12 26.08 -5.68
C ASP A 11 -1.51 25.77 -4.23
N ALA A 12 -1.86 24.50 -3.94
CA ALA A 12 -2.27 24.09 -2.60
C ALA A 12 -1.09 24.19 -1.62
N LEU A 13 0.11 23.79 -2.06
CA LEU A 13 1.33 23.91 -1.27
C LEU A 13 1.64 25.38 -0.92
N ALA A 14 1.56 26.28 -1.90
CA ALA A 14 1.77 27.72 -1.71
C ALA A 14 0.81 28.29 -0.66
N VAL A 15 -0.48 27.98 -0.77
CA VAL A 15 -1.51 28.44 0.15
C VAL A 15 -1.31 27.89 1.56
N PHE A 16 -0.99 26.61 1.71
CA PHE A 16 -0.74 26.03 3.04
C PHE A 16 0.46 26.67 3.72
N ILE A 17 1.59 26.82 3.01
CA ILE A 17 2.78 27.48 3.54
C ILE A 17 2.44 28.92 3.91
N PHE A 18 1.79 29.67 3.02
CA PHE A 18 1.41 31.06 3.26
C PHE A 18 0.52 31.23 4.50
N ARG A 19 -0.52 30.39 4.65
CA ARG A 19 -1.38 30.39 5.86
C ARG A 19 -0.58 30.13 7.13
N VAL A 20 0.37 29.20 7.10
CA VAL A 20 1.24 28.91 8.25
C VAL A 20 2.10 30.13 8.58
N LEU A 21 2.67 30.78 7.58
CA LEU A 21 3.50 31.99 7.75
C LEU A 21 2.71 33.19 8.32
N GLN A 22 1.40 33.28 8.06
CA GLN A 22 0.54 34.36 8.56
C GLN A 22 0.06 34.17 10.01
N ARG A 23 0.25 32.99 10.62
CA ARG A 23 -0.24 32.74 11.98
C ARG A 23 0.60 33.48 13.02
N VAL A 24 -0.04 34.38 13.77
CA VAL A 24 0.60 35.25 14.78
C VAL A 24 1.20 34.47 15.97
N ASN A 25 0.80 33.21 16.21
CA ASN A 25 1.22 32.38 17.34
C ASN A 25 1.61 30.92 16.97
N HIS A 26 2.09 30.67 15.74
CA HIS A 26 2.44 29.30 15.34
C HIS A 26 3.89 28.95 15.73
N PRO A 27 4.14 27.85 16.45
CA PRO A 27 5.50 27.47 16.89
C PRO A 27 6.39 26.92 15.77
N GLY A 28 6.04 27.13 14.49
CA GLY A 28 6.80 26.68 13.32
C GLY A 28 6.80 25.18 13.03
N ASN A 29 6.25 24.35 13.92
CA ASN A 29 6.22 22.89 13.73
C ASN A 29 5.02 22.47 12.87
N LEU A 30 5.29 21.91 11.69
CA LEU A 30 4.36 20.96 11.07
C LEU A 30 4.38 19.70 11.95
N ASP A 31 3.21 19.07 12.13
CA ASP A 31 3.02 17.97 13.06
C ASP A 31 4.08 16.86 12.84
N LYS A 32 5.05 16.75 13.75
CA LYS A 32 6.16 15.76 13.67
C LYS A 32 5.65 14.32 13.75
N ALA A 33 4.40 14.13 14.16
CA ALA A 33 3.78 12.83 14.36
C ALA A 33 3.12 12.25 13.10
N SER A 34 3.20 12.90 11.94
CA SER A 34 2.65 12.34 10.69
C SER A 34 3.75 11.54 9.95
N PRO A 35 3.80 10.20 10.08
CA PRO A 35 4.88 9.39 9.51
C PRO A 35 4.91 9.37 7.98
N ASN A 36 3.84 9.79 7.31
CA ASN A 36 3.72 9.73 5.85
C ASN A 36 3.13 11.04 5.30
N ALA A 37 3.94 11.79 4.55
CA ALA A 37 3.42 12.80 3.62
C ALA A 37 3.30 12.14 2.24
N GLY A 38 2.07 11.75 1.87
CA GLY A 38 1.80 11.25 0.53
C GLY A 38 0.97 9.97 0.49
N TYR A 39 -0.35 10.11 0.49
CA TYR A 39 -1.25 9.09 -0.05
C TYR A 39 -1.70 9.53 -1.45
N ASN A 40 -1.88 8.58 -2.37
CA ASN A 40 -2.54 8.85 -3.63
C ASN A 40 -3.99 9.28 -3.34
N ARG A 41 -4.29 10.58 -3.51
CA ARG A 41 -5.60 11.14 -3.14
C ARG A 41 -6.77 10.44 -3.81
N ARG A 42 -6.63 9.99 -5.06
CA ARG A 42 -7.73 9.28 -5.73
C ARG A 42 -8.04 7.97 -5.02
N GLU A 43 -7.01 7.21 -4.69
CA GLU A 43 -7.17 5.93 -3.98
C GLU A 43 -7.74 6.15 -2.57
N PHE A 44 -7.24 7.16 -1.85
CA PHE A 44 -7.74 7.52 -0.53
C PHE A 44 -9.18 8.05 -0.55
N GLU A 45 -9.52 8.93 -1.49
CA GLU A 45 -10.89 9.43 -1.64
C GLU A 45 -11.86 8.33 -2.08
N SER A 46 -11.43 7.43 -2.97
CA SER A 46 -12.20 6.24 -3.34
C SER A 46 -12.42 5.32 -2.13
N GLU A 47 -11.40 5.04 -1.32
CA GLU A 47 -11.53 4.23 -0.09
C GLU A 47 -12.50 4.87 0.91
N LEU A 48 -12.40 6.19 1.12
CA LEU A 48 -13.34 6.91 1.98
C LEU A 48 -14.77 6.86 1.43
N TYR A 49 -14.94 7.09 0.13
CA TYR A 49 -16.25 7.05 -0.51
C TYR A 49 -16.86 5.65 -0.46
N GLU A 50 -16.07 4.60 -0.71
CA GLU A 50 -16.52 3.21 -0.59
C GLU A 50 -16.94 2.86 0.84
N ARG A 51 -16.19 3.33 1.85
CA ARG A 51 -16.45 3.01 3.26
C ARG A 51 -17.65 3.78 3.83
N PHE A 52 -17.81 5.04 3.45
CA PHE A 52 -18.76 5.97 4.06
C PHE A 52 -19.94 6.33 3.14
N GLY A 53 -19.90 5.95 1.86
CA GLY A 53 -20.93 6.23 0.84
C GLY A 53 -21.04 7.67 0.40
N SER A 54 -20.37 8.56 1.11
CA SER A 54 -20.31 9.98 0.84
C SER A 54 -18.99 10.52 1.37
N LEU A 55 -18.49 11.56 0.71
CA LEU A 55 -17.28 12.25 1.11
C LEU A 55 -17.59 13.74 1.13
N VAL A 56 -17.44 14.35 2.31
CA VAL A 56 -17.58 15.79 2.47
C VAL A 56 -16.22 16.43 2.22
N LYS A 57 -16.15 17.35 1.25
CA LYS A 57 -14.92 18.02 0.86
C LYS A 57 -14.96 19.47 1.31
N MET A 58 -13.87 19.93 1.92
CA MET A 58 -13.69 21.34 2.21
C MET A 58 -12.92 22.00 1.06
N PRO A 59 -13.53 22.95 0.33
CA PRO A 59 -12.86 23.59 -0.78
C PRO A 59 -11.73 24.52 -0.27
N LEU A 60 -10.54 24.35 -0.85
CA LEU A 60 -9.35 25.14 -0.50
C LEU A 60 -9.09 26.27 -1.51
N LEU A 61 -9.19 25.94 -2.79
CA LEU A 61 -8.84 26.80 -3.92
C LEU A 61 -10.08 27.07 -4.78
N LYS A 62 -10.17 28.27 -5.35
CA LYS A 62 -11.22 28.59 -6.31
C LYS A 62 -11.02 27.80 -7.60
N PRO A 63 -12.09 27.28 -8.23
CA PRO A 63 -11.99 26.48 -9.45
C PRO A 63 -11.56 27.32 -10.66
N ASP A 64 -11.93 28.60 -10.69
CA ASP A 64 -11.65 29.59 -11.73
C ASP A 64 -10.41 30.46 -11.44
N ARG A 65 -9.54 30.01 -10.54
CA ARG A 65 -8.37 30.79 -10.13
C ARG A 65 -7.36 30.97 -11.25
N ASN A 66 -6.67 32.11 -11.20
CA ASN A 66 -5.50 32.35 -12.03
C ASN A 66 -4.34 31.40 -11.63
N PRO A 67 -3.46 31.04 -12.58
CA PRO A 67 -2.29 30.23 -12.29
C PRO A 67 -1.35 30.97 -11.32
N LEU A 68 -0.56 30.21 -10.55
CA LEU A 68 0.47 30.78 -9.69
C LEU A 68 1.42 31.71 -10.47
N PRO A 69 1.88 32.82 -9.86
CA PRO A 69 2.94 33.64 -10.41
C PRO A 69 4.22 32.81 -10.53
N ASP A 70 4.99 33.04 -11.58
CA ASP A 70 6.23 32.29 -11.83
C ASP A 70 7.23 32.39 -10.66
N PRO A 71 7.44 33.55 -10.02
CA PRO A 71 8.28 33.62 -8.83
C PRO A 71 7.88 32.66 -7.71
N VAL A 72 6.56 32.45 -7.51
CA VAL A 72 6.02 31.52 -6.51
C VAL A 72 6.24 30.07 -6.95
N LYS A 73 6.05 29.74 -8.22
CA LYS A 73 6.33 28.39 -8.74
C LYS A 73 7.81 28.04 -8.60
N ASP A 74 8.69 28.97 -8.99
CA ASP A 74 10.12 28.77 -9.04
C ASP A 74 10.70 28.53 -7.66
N ILE A 75 10.28 29.32 -6.65
CA ILE A 75 10.78 29.14 -5.28
C ILE A 75 10.30 27.84 -4.64
N LEU A 76 9.09 27.37 -4.97
CA LEU A 76 8.59 26.07 -4.50
C LEU A 76 9.33 24.91 -5.17
N ASN A 77 9.56 25.00 -6.49
CA ASN A 77 10.34 24.00 -7.23
C ASN A 77 11.79 23.95 -6.72
N GLU A 78 12.39 25.09 -6.41
CA GLU A 78 13.70 25.16 -5.78
C GLU A 78 13.73 24.39 -4.45
N GLY A 79 12.71 24.57 -3.60
CA GLY A 79 12.58 23.84 -2.33
C GLY A 79 12.43 22.33 -2.51
N ILE A 80 11.62 21.91 -3.50
CA ILE A 80 11.47 20.49 -3.87
C ILE A 80 12.79 19.90 -4.34
N ASN A 81 13.56 20.64 -5.14
CA ASN A 81 14.86 20.18 -5.62
C ASN A 81 15.89 20.10 -4.49
N LEU A 82 15.93 21.08 -3.58
CA LEU A 82 16.75 21.03 -2.36
C LEU A 82 16.39 19.83 -1.48
N TYR A 83 15.10 19.54 -1.34
CA TYR A 83 14.61 18.34 -0.63
C TYR A 83 15.10 17.04 -1.26
N ARG A 84 15.02 16.92 -2.59
CA ARG A 84 15.49 15.73 -3.31
C ARG A 84 17.01 15.55 -3.16
N LEU A 85 17.78 16.63 -3.31
CA LEU A 85 19.24 16.62 -3.12
C LEU A 85 19.62 16.14 -1.71
N HIS A 86 18.94 16.63 -0.68
CA HIS A 86 19.19 16.23 0.71
C HIS A 86 18.81 14.75 0.96
N THR A 87 17.64 14.33 0.50
CA THR A 87 17.13 12.97 0.69
C THR A 87 18.04 11.94 0.02
N ASN A 88 18.48 12.21 -1.21
CA ASN A 88 19.39 11.33 -1.95
C ASN A 88 20.76 11.16 -1.25
N ARG A 89 21.20 12.17 -0.49
CA ARG A 89 22.53 12.17 0.14
C ARG A 89 22.54 11.62 1.56
N HIS A 90 21.48 11.86 2.34
CA HIS A 90 21.48 11.61 3.79
C HIS A 90 20.34 10.71 4.28
N GLY A 91 19.41 10.28 3.41
CA GLY A 91 18.32 9.34 3.72
C GLY A 91 17.20 9.89 4.62
N ARG A 92 17.51 10.76 5.59
CA ARG A 92 16.54 11.48 6.45
C ARG A 92 16.76 12.99 6.38
N MET A 93 15.68 13.75 6.58
CA MET A 93 15.69 15.22 6.57
C MET A 93 16.05 15.77 7.95
N GLU A 94 17.19 16.47 8.06
CA GLU A 94 17.49 17.35 9.19
C GLU A 94 17.79 18.76 8.63
N PRO A 95 16.79 19.63 8.40
CA PRO A 95 17.00 20.91 7.71
C PRO A 95 17.99 21.85 8.41
N ALA A 96 18.11 21.70 9.74
CA ALA A 96 18.99 22.50 10.59
C ALA A 96 20.41 21.91 10.74
N LYS A 97 20.72 20.74 10.14
CA LYS A 97 22.02 20.08 10.26
C LYS A 97 22.47 19.48 8.92
N GLY A 98 23.78 19.41 8.70
CA GLY A 98 24.36 18.75 7.51
C GLY A 98 24.72 19.70 6.37
N SER A 99 25.11 19.12 5.23
CA SER A 99 25.83 19.81 4.15
C SER A 99 25.06 20.93 3.43
N TYR A 100 23.74 21.02 3.61
CA TYR A 100 22.86 21.98 2.91
C TYR A 100 22.16 22.98 3.84
N ALA A 101 22.57 23.10 5.10
CA ALA A 101 21.87 23.94 6.08
C ALA A 101 21.84 25.44 5.71
N LYS A 102 22.91 25.94 5.06
CA LYS A 102 22.99 27.34 4.62
C LYS A 102 22.05 27.62 3.44
N GLU A 103 21.95 26.66 2.53
CA GLU A 103 21.06 26.68 1.36
C GLU A 103 19.59 26.65 1.81
N TRP A 104 19.26 25.81 2.79
CA TRP A 104 17.93 25.78 3.40
C TRP A 104 17.55 27.12 4.04
N ALA A 105 18.44 27.72 4.84
CA ALA A 105 18.19 29.01 5.47
C ALA A 105 18.01 30.14 4.43
N ARG A 106 18.83 30.15 3.37
CA ARG A 106 18.73 31.13 2.28
C ARG A 106 17.46 30.95 1.45
N TRP A 107 17.07 29.71 1.21
CA TRP A 107 15.83 29.38 0.53
C TRP A 107 14.61 29.79 1.36
N GLU A 108 14.57 29.48 2.65
CA GLU A 108 13.44 29.81 3.53
C GLU A 108 13.22 31.32 3.61
N LYS A 109 14.29 32.11 3.72
CA LYS A 109 14.19 33.57 3.69
C LYS A 109 13.55 34.08 2.39
N ARG A 110 14.04 33.61 1.24
CA ARG A 110 13.48 34.00 -0.07
C ARG A 110 12.05 33.51 -0.28
N LEU A 111 11.72 32.32 0.22
CA LEU A 111 10.36 31.78 0.20
C LEU A 111 9.41 32.73 0.93
N ARG A 112 9.78 33.20 2.13
CA ARG A 112 8.97 34.16 2.88
C ARG A 112 8.79 35.45 2.10
N ASP A 113 9.89 36.04 1.62
CA ASP A 113 9.85 37.31 0.87
C ASP A 113 8.96 37.21 -0.38
N ILE A 114 9.10 36.11 -1.15
CA ILE A 114 8.32 35.88 -2.37
C ILE A 114 6.84 35.63 -2.06
N LEU A 115 6.52 34.82 -1.04
CA LEU A 115 5.12 34.54 -0.69
C LEU A 115 4.42 35.79 -0.16
N PHE A 116 5.08 36.60 0.68
CA PHE A 116 4.52 37.87 1.16
C PHE A 116 4.42 38.91 0.05
N GLY A 117 5.39 38.98 -0.86
CA GLY A 117 5.31 39.85 -2.04
C GLY A 117 4.20 39.47 -3.03
N ASN A 118 3.67 38.24 -2.95
CA ASN A 118 2.56 37.75 -3.78
C ASN A 118 1.28 37.52 -2.95
N ALA A 119 1.16 38.15 -1.77
CA ALA A 119 0.05 37.94 -0.84
C ALA A 119 -1.32 38.17 -1.47
N ASP A 120 -1.50 39.23 -2.27
CA ASP A 120 -2.79 39.53 -2.90
C ASP A 120 -3.23 38.42 -3.86
N HIS A 121 -2.31 37.90 -4.67
CA HIS A 121 -2.58 36.75 -5.52
C HIS A 121 -2.96 35.54 -4.68
N LEU A 122 -2.15 35.19 -3.69
CA LEU A 122 -2.37 34.01 -2.84
C LEU A 122 -3.69 34.11 -2.06
N ASN A 123 -4.09 35.29 -1.62
CA ASN A 123 -5.41 35.53 -1.02
C ASN A 123 -6.54 35.38 -2.04
N SER A 124 -6.36 35.89 -3.27
CA SER A 124 -7.40 35.89 -4.30
C SER A 124 -7.81 34.48 -4.77
N ILE A 125 -6.86 33.53 -4.79
CA ILE A 125 -7.09 32.16 -5.27
C ILE A 125 -7.72 31.24 -4.22
N GLN A 126 -7.71 31.67 -2.95
CA GLN A 126 -8.24 30.88 -1.85
C GLN A 126 -9.76 31.00 -1.77
N VAL A 127 -10.40 29.91 -1.36
CA VAL A 127 -11.80 29.95 -0.94
C VAL A 127 -11.88 30.57 0.47
N PRO A 128 -12.70 31.62 0.67
CA PRO A 128 -12.92 32.18 2.01
C PRO A 128 -13.42 31.12 2.99
N PHE A 129 -12.91 31.16 4.22
CA PHE A 129 -13.19 30.12 5.22
C PHE A 129 -14.70 29.98 5.50
N ASP A 130 -15.42 31.08 5.70
CA ASP A 130 -16.86 31.05 5.97
C ASP A 130 -17.66 30.44 4.81
N PHE A 131 -17.23 30.69 3.58
CA PHE A 131 -17.85 30.09 2.39
C PHE A 131 -17.56 28.59 2.30
N ALA A 132 -16.33 28.17 2.63
CA ALA A 132 -15.98 26.75 2.70
C ALA A 132 -16.78 26.02 3.79
N VAL A 133 -16.96 26.63 4.97
CA VAL A 133 -17.79 26.08 6.05
C VAL A 133 -19.24 25.96 5.61
N LYS A 134 -19.80 27.00 4.96
CA LYS A 134 -21.18 26.96 4.44
C LYS A 134 -21.40 25.80 3.45
N GLN A 135 -20.46 25.61 2.52
CA GLN A 135 -20.53 24.50 1.57
C GLN A 135 -20.43 23.13 2.25
N VAL A 136 -19.56 22.98 3.24
CA VAL A 136 -19.43 21.75 4.03
C VAL A 136 -20.74 21.44 4.76
N LEU A 137 -21.38 22.45 5.35
CA LEU A 137 -22.67 22.29 6.02
C LEU A 137 -23.79 21.89 5.04
N GLU A 138 -23.79 22.43 3.82
CA GLU A 138 -24.72 22.02 2.78
C GLU A 138 -24.50 20.57 2.34
N GLN A 139 -23.25 20.16 2.11
CA GLN A 139 -22.89 18.78 1.81
C GLN A 139 -23.35 17.82 2.94
N LEU A 140 -23.11 18.19 4.20
CA LEU A 140 -23.56 17.39 5.36
C LEU A 140 -25.09 17.27 5.43
N ARG A 141 -25.82 18.34 5.12
CA ARG A 141 -27.30 18.31 5.05
C ARG A 141 -27.80 17.39 3.93
N ASP A 142 -27.14 17.37 2.78
CA ASP A 142 -27.49 16.48 1.68
C ASP A 142 -27.22 15.01 2.01
N VAL A 143 -26.13 14.72 2.72
CA VAL A 143 -25.85 13.39 3.29
C VAL A 143 -26.93 12.98 4.29
N ALA A 144 -27.31 13.87 5.22
CA ALA A 144 -28.34 13.59 6.21
C ALA A 144 -29.74 13.34 5.61
N LYS A 145 -30.03 13.92 4.44
CA LYS A 145 -31.28 13.71 3.69
C LYS A 145 -31.33 12.41 2.89
N GLY A 146 -30.29 11.57 2.96
CA GLY A 146 -30.25 10.27 2.26
C GLY A 146 -30.12 10.40 0.73
N LYS A 147 -29.67 11.55 0.21
CA LYS A 147 -29.43 11.73 -1.24
C LYS A 147 -28.27 10.90 -1.76
N HIS A 148 -27.48 10.28 -0.89
CA HIS A 148 -26.39 9.38 -1.24
C HIS A 148 -26.77 7.95 -0.83
N LYS A 149 -26.61 7.00 -1.77
CA LYS A 149 -26.79 5.56 -1.49
C LYS A 149 -25.84 5.17 -0.34
N THR A 150 -26.40 4.60 0.73
CA THR A 150 -25.60 3.85 1.69
C THR A 150 -24.82 2.76 0.93
N PRO A 151 -23.51 2.59 1.17
CA PRO A 151 -22.77 1.50 0.56
C PRO A 151 -23.41 0.18 0.92
N ASP A 152 -23.47 -0.75 -0.03
CA ASP A 152 -23.90 -2.12 0.22
C ASP A 152 -23.18 -2.66 1.46
N THR A 153 -23.92 -3.28 2.38
CA THR A 153 -23.37 -3.88 3.60
C THR A 153 -22.32 -4.94 3.32
N GLU A 154 -22.34 -5.55 2.13
CA GLU A 154 -21.28 -6.44 1.65
C GLU A 154 -19.96 -5.70 1.40
N LYS A 155 -20.01 -4.48 0.86
CA LYS A 155 -18.81 -3.65 0.58
C LYS A 155 -18.11 -3.14 1.83
N ARG A 156 -18.82 -3.01 2.96
CA ARG A 156 -18.21 -2.69 4.27
C ARG A 156 -17.27 -3.78 4.79
N LYS A 157 -17.42 -5.04 4.36
CA LYS A 157 -16.50 -6.13 4.76
C LYS A 157 -15.09 -5.95 4.18
N PHE A 158 -14.94 -5.22 3.08
CA PHE A 158 -13.66 -5.11 2.38
C PHE A 158 -12.65 -4.17 3.06
N GLY A 159 -13.08 -3.31 3.98
CA GLY A 159 -12.19 -2.43 4.74
C GLY A 159 -11.22 -3.16 5.68
N ASN A 160 -11.53 -4.40 6.06
CA ASN A 160 -10.69 -5.26 6.89
C ASN A 160 -9.82 -6.23 6.10
N ILE A 161 -9.94 -6.27 4.76
CA ILE A 161 -9.18 -7.23 3.95
C ILE A 161 -7.73 -6.77 3.87
N VAL A 162 -6.86 -7.61 4.41
CA VAL A 162 -5.41 -7.51 4.41
C VAL A 162 -4.83 -8.14 3.14
N PHE A 163 -5.36 -9.27 2.67
CA PHE A 163 -4.88 -9.94 1.46
C PHE A 163 -5.93 -10.85 0.80
N ALA A 164 -5.67 -11.17 -0.47
CA ALA A 164 -6.38 -12.21 -1.23
C ALA A 164 -5.50 -13.45 -1.30
N ALA A 165 -6.08 -14.63 -1.07
CA ALA A 165 -5.35 -15.88 -1.13
C ALA A 165 -6.23 -17.03 -1.61
N VAL A 166 -5.58 -18.12 -2.00
CA VAL A 166 -6.21 -19.39 -2.31
C VAL A 166 -5.91 -20.33 -1.15
N THR A 167 -6.92 -20.69 -0.39
CA THR A 167 -6.79 -21.57 0.77
C THR A 167 -6.84 -23.01 0.32
N LEU A 168 -5.78 -23.75 0.66
CA LEU A 168 -5.58 -25.13 0.29
C LEU A 168 -6.08 -26.04 1.42
N PRO A 169 -6.78 -27.15 1.11
CA PRO A 169 -7.18 -28.12 2.12
C PRO A 169 -5.96 -28.73 2.81
N VAL A 170 -5.85 -28.53 4.13
CA VAL A 170 -4.71 -29.01 4.94
C VAL A 170 -4.52 -30.52 4.81
N GLU A 171 -5.60 -31.30 4.76
CA GLU A 171 -5.52 -32.76 4.61
C GLU A 171 -4.93 -33.18 3.25
N GLU A 172 -5.19 -32.43 2.17
CA GLU A 172 -4.54 -32.69 0.88
C GLU A 172 -3.04 -32.37 0.91
N ILE A 173 -2.66 -31.31 1.64
CA ILE A 173 -1.26 -30.96 1.84
C ILE A 173 -0.54 -32.01 2.69
N LYS A 174 -1.14 -32.48 3.78
CA LYS A 174 -0.58 -33.58 4.60
C LYS A 174 -0.39 -34.84 3.76
N ASN A 175 -1.42 -35.23 3.00
CA ASN A 175 -1.36 -36.37 2.09
C ASN A 175 -0.27 -36.20 1.01
N LEU A 176 0.00 -34.98 0.55
CA LEU A 176 1.11 -34.69 -0.38
C LEU A 176 2.46 -34.88 0.30
N LEU A 177 2.65 -34.34 1.51
CA LEU A 177 3.89 -34.43 2.28
C LEU A 177 4.26 -35.88 2.62
N ASP A 178 3.27 -36.76 2.78
CA ASP A 178 3.47 -38.19 3.01
C ASP A 178 3.76 -39.01 1.74
N ARG A 179 3.74 -38.41 0.54
CA ARG A 179 3.97 -39.14 -0.72
C ARG A 179 5.44 -39.50 -0.91
N LYS A 180 5.66 -40.64 -1.58
CA LYS A 180 7.00 -41.10 -2.02
C LYS A 180 7.77 -40.10 -2.88
N GLN A 181 7.10 -39.19 -3.58
CA GLN A 181 7.74 -38.14 -4.40
C GLN A 181 8.53 -37.15 -3.53
N LEU A 182 8.19 -37.03 -2.25
CA LEU A 182 8.91 -36.24 -1.25
C LEU A 182 9.73 -37.13 -0.29
N ALA A 183 9.94 -38.42 -0.61
CA ALA A 183 10.77 -39.33 0.19
C ALA A 183 12.28 -39.09 0.05
N ASP A 184 12.70 -37.91 -0.41
CA ASP A 184 14.09 -37.47 -0.30
C ASP A 184 14.52 -37.52 1.18
N PRO A 185 15.66 -38.13 1.52
CA PRO A 185 16.07 -38.27 2.91
C PRO A 185 16.17 -36.96 3.68
N LYS A 186 16.54 -35.85 3.02
CA LYS A 186 16.62 -34.54 3.66
C LYS A 186 15.24 -33.97 3.92
N ALA A 187 14.32 -34.09 2.96
CA ALA A 187 12.94 -33.66 3.13
C ALA A 187 12.26 -34.45 4.25
N LYS A 188 12.41 -35.78 4.25
CA LYS A 188 11.86 -36.65 5.29
C LYS A 188 12.39 -36.26 6.68
N SER A 189 13.71 -36.12 6.82
CA SER A 189 14.33 -35.70 8.08
C SER A 189 13.81 -34.35 8.56
N PHE A 190 13.69 -33.37 7.65
CA PHE A 190 13.17 -32.04 7.99
C PHE A 190 11.70 -32.07 8.44
N LEU A 191 10.83 -32.77 7.70
CA LEU A 191 9.40 -32.87 8.00
C LEU A 191 9.15 -33.57 9.35
N GLU A 192 9.91 -34.63 9.64
CA GLU A 192 9.87 -35.37 10.90
C GLU A 192 10.37 -34.50 12.07
N ASP A 193 11.53 -33.84 11.94
CA ASP A 193 12.11 -32.97 12.98
C ASP A 193 11.17 -31.83 13.39
N LYS A 194 10.46 -31.23 12.43
CA LYS A 194 9.50 -30.14 12.70
C LYS A 194 8.10 -30.63 13.08
N ASN A 195 7.86 -31.95 13.05
CA ASN A 195 6.54 -32.56 13.18
C ASN A 195 5.51 -31.85 12.27
N LEU A 196 5.93 -31.50 11.06
CA LEU A 196 5.25 -30.51 10.22
C LEU A 196 3.86 -30.99 9.80
N VAL A 197 3.74 -32.27 9.45
CA VAL A 197 2.46 -32.90 9.04
C VAL A 197 1.41 -32.76 10.14
N ASN A 198 1.77 -32.91 11.42
CA ASN A 198 0.82 -32.84 12.53
C ASN A 198 0.54 -31.40 12.99
N ASN A 199 1.47 -30.47 12.77
CA ASN A 199 1.37 -29.09 13.23
C ASN A 199 0.80 -28.12 12.17
N LEU A 200 0.60 -28.57 10.93
CA LEU A 200 0.04 -27.74 9.87
C LEU A 200 -1.44 -27.47 10.13
N MET A 201 -1.77 -26.21 10.43
CA MET A 201 -3.14 -25.76 10.73
C MET A 201 -3.83 -25.09 9.55
N GLU A 202 -3.05 -24.42 8.70
CA GLU A 202 -3.53 -23.69 7.53
C GLU A 202 -2.47 -23.72 6.43
N ALA A 203 -2.91 -23.64 5.18
CA ALA A 203 -2.05 -23.49 4.03
C ALA A 203 -2.78 -22.63 3.00
N HIS A 204 -2.14 -21.57 2.53
CA HIS A 204 -2.72 -20.70 1.52
C HIS A 204 -1.66 -20.15 0.58
N VAL A 205 -2.03 -19.92 -0.67
CA VAL A 205 -1.19 -19.21 -1.66
C VAL A 205 -1.66 -17.76 -1.72
N THR A 206 -0.83 -16.83 -1.26
CA THR A 206 -1.17 -15.41 -1.31
C THR A 206 -1.14 -14.91 -2.76
N LEU A 207 -2.24 -14.34 -3.23
CA LEU A 207 -2.36 -13.71 -4.56
C LEU A 207 -1.93 -12.26 -4.53
N ALA A 208 -2.42 -11.48 -3.55
CA ALA A 208 -2.03 -10.10 -3.38
C ALA A 208 -2.23 -9.64 -1.93
N HIS A 209 -1.33 -8.78 -1.44
CA HIS A 209 -1.39 -8.22 -0.09
C HIS A 209 -1.55 -6.70 -0.14
N LYS A 210 -2.47 -6.14 0.66
CA LYS A 210 -2.82 -4.70 0.67
C LYS A 210 -1.60 -3.79 0.81
N ARG A 211 -0.67 -4.14 1.73
CA ARG A 211 0.58 -3.37 1.94
C ARG A 211 1.54 -3.36 0.75
N SER A 212 1.55 -4.41 -0.06
CA SER A 212 2.51 -4.55 -1.17
C SER A 212 1.91 -4.11 -2.50
N HIS A 213 0.61 -4.35 -2.71
CA HIS A 213 -0.03 -4.23 -4.02
C HIS A 213 -1.21 -3.23 -4.06
N GLY A 214 -1.59 -2.65 -2.92
CA GLY A 214 -2.71 -1.71 -2.83
C GLY A 214 -4.08 -2.38 -2.71
N VAL A 215 -5.08 -1.63 -2.26
CA VAL A 215 -6.44 -2.14 -1.99
C VAL A 215 -7.13 -2.57 -3.27
N THR A 216 -6.99 -1.75 -4.33
CA THR A 216 -7.64 -2.01 -5.63
C THR A 216 -7.20 -3.36 -6.21
N THR A 217 -5.92 -3.70 -6.10
CA THR A 217 -5.37 -4.97 -6.60
C THR A 217 -5.86 -6.17 -5.79
N VAL A 218 -6.05 -6.01 -4.48
CA VAL A 218 -6.65 -7.07 -3.66
C VAL A 218 -8.13 -7.23 -4.03
N ALA A 219 -8.86 -6.14 -4.10
CA ALA A 219 -10.29 -6.12 -4.43
C ALA A 219 -10.60 -6.66 -5.83
N SER A 220 -9.68 -6.56 -6.79
CA SER A 220 -9.90 -7.09 -8.15
C SER A 220 -10.11 -8.60 -8.18
N TYR A 221 -9.61 -9.35 -7.19
CA TYR A 221 -9.88 -10.78 -7.08
C TYR A 221 -11.30 -11.10 -6.59
N GLY A 222 -12.08 -10.08 -6.19
CA GLY A 222 -13.41 -10.27 -5.61
C GLY A 222 -14.43 -10.86 -6.58
N VAL A 223 -14.17 -10.77 -7.89
CA VAL A 223 -14.99 -11.43 -8.92
C VAL A 223 -14.87 -12.96 -8.87
N TYR A 224 -13.81 -13.49 -8.24
CA TYR A 224 -13.55 -14.93 -8.09
C TYR A 224 -13.80 -15.45 -6.67
N LEU A 225 -14.40 -14.63 -5.79
CA LEU A 225 -14.56 -14.98 -4.39
C LEU A 225 -15.38 -16.26 -4.20
N ASN A 226 -14.93 -17.13 -3.29
CA ASN A 226 -15.52 -18.44 -3.00
C ASN A 226 -15.52 -19.43 -4.18
N GLN A 227 -14.75 -19.16 -5.24
CA GLN A 227 -14.59 -20.09 -6.36
C GLN A 227 -13.38 -21.00 -6.15
N ASN A 228 -13.53 -22.24 -6.61
CA ASN A 228 -12.44 -23.22 -6.60
C ASN A 228 -11.42 -22.88 -7.68
N LEU A 229 -10.15 -22.85 -7.31
CA LEU A 229 -9.02 -22.69 -8.20
C LEU A 229 -8.14 -23.94 -8.11
N PRO A 230 -7.87 -24.64 -9.23
CA PRO A 230 -6.83 -25.65 -9.25
C PRO A 230 -5.45 -25.00 -9.08
N VAL A 231 -4.65 -25.56 -8.19
CA VAL A 231 -3.28 -25.12 -7.88
C VAL A 231 -2.34 -26.29 -8.04
N ASP A 232 -1.41 -26.19 -8.99
CA ASP A 232 -0.38 -27.20 -9.22
C ASP A 232 0.78 -26.97 -8.27
N ILE A 233 1.06 -27.97 -7.44
CA ILE A 233 2.21 -27.97 -6.54
C ILE A 233 3.40 -28.62 -7.25
N THR A 234 4.47 -27.84 -7.44
CA THR A 234 5.59 -28.22 -8.30
C THR A 234 6.87 -28.54 -7.55
N ALA A 235 7.05 -28.02 -6.34
CA ALA A 235 8.23 -28.29 -5.53
C ALA A 235 8.01 -28.01 -4.05
N LEU A 236 8.79 -28.68 -3.20
CA LEU A 236 8.99 -28.33 -1.80
C LEU A 236 10.34 -27.63 -1.64
N LEU A 237 10.34 -26.43 -1.05
CA LEU A 237 11.56 -25.71 -0.71
C LEU A 237 11.65 -25.55 0.81
N PHE A 238 12.83 -25.83 1.37
CA PHE A 238 13.04 -25.68 2.80
C PHE A 238 14.49 -25.33 3.17
N SER A 239 14.64 -24.67 4.32
CA SER A 239 15.88 -24.34 5.00
C SER A 239 15.69 -24.59 6.50
N ASP A 240 16.72 -24.38 7.30
CA ASP A 240 16.62 -24.51 8.76
C ASP A 240 15.54 -23.60 9.39
N LYS A 241 15.11 -22.54 8.70
CA LYS A 241 14.18 -21.53 9.22
C LYS A 241 12.81 -21.47 8.55
N LEU A 242 12.67 -22.07 7.37
CA LEU A 242 11.53 -21.83 6.48
C LEU A 242 11.20 -23.08 5.68
N ALA A 243 9.93 -23.35 5.45
CA ALA A 243 9.47 -24.34 4.47
C ALA A 243 8.23 -23.84 3.73
N ALA A 244 8.18 -24.05 2.42
CA ALA A 244 7.05 -23.69 1.59
C ALA A 244 6.92 -24.60 0.36
N LEU A 245 5.69 -24.73 -0.13
CA LEU A 245 5.38 -25.39 -1.40
C LEU A 245 5.29 -24.35 -2.51
N GLU A 246 6.04 -24.56 -3.58
CA GLU A 246 5.91 -23.78 -4.81
C GLU A 246 4.60 -24.13 -5.51
N ALA A 247 3.89 -23.09 -5.96
CA ALA A 247 2.56 -23.21 -6.53
C ALA A 247 2.46 -22.55 -7.91
N GLN A 248 1.76 -23.21 -8.83
CA GLN A 248 1.31 -22.63 -10.08
C GLN A 248 -0.21 -22.56 -10.09
N LEU A 249 -0.74 -21.36 -10.29
CA LEU A 249 -2.17 -21.09 -10.25
C LEU A 249 -2.81 -21.42 -11.59
N GLY A 250 -3.94 -22.11 -11.55
CA GLY A 250 -4.71 -22.48 -12.74
C GLY A 250 -5.65 -21.38 -13.22
N SER A 251 -6.84 -21.78 -13.66
CA SER A 251 -7.83 -20.88 -14.24
C SER A 251 -9.22 -21.11 -13.64
N ILE A 252 -10.03 -20.05 -13.60
CA ILE A 252 -11.45 -20.08 -13.22
C ILE A 252 -12.25 -19.66 -14.45
N ASN A 253 -13.19 -20.49 -14.89
CA ASN A 253 -14.01 -20.24 -16.09
C ASN A 253 -13.20 -19.88 -17.35
N GLY A 254 -12.00 -20.48 -17.49
CA GLY A 254 -11.08 -20.22 -18.61
C GLY A 254 -10.21 -18.96 -18.46
N GLU A 255 -10.39 -18.18 -17.40
CA GLU A 255 -9.54 -17.03 -17.08
C GLU A 255 -8.40 -17.45 -16.15
N LYS A 256 -7.16 -17.20 -16.57
CA LYS A 256 -5.98 -17.51 -15.78
C LYS A 256 -5.88 -16.58 -14.58
N ILE A 257 -5.69 -17.16 -13.39
CA ILE A 257 -5.50 -16.39 -12.16
C ILE A 257 -4.00 -16.26 -11.91
N ASP A 258 -3.49 -15.03 -11.95
CA ASP A 258 -2.09 -14.75 -11.64
C ASP A 258 -1.96 -14.19 -10.21
N SER A 259 -0.91 -14.62 -9.51
CA SER A 259 -0.46 -14.00 -8.26
C SER A 259 0.40 -12.77 -8.59
N LYS A 260 0.34 -11.76 -7.73
CA LYS A 260 1.22 -10.58 -7.79
C LYS A 260 2.58 -10.82 -7.13
N ASN A 261 2.71 -11.87 -6.33
CA ASN A 261 4.02 -12.33 -5.86
C ASN A 261 4.76 -13.00 -7.01
N GLU A 262 6.03 -12.66 -7.20
CA GLU A 262 6.92 -13.22 -8.24
C GLU A 262 7.06 -14.75 -8.11
N TRP A 263 7.03 -15.24 -6.87
CA TRP A 263 7.08 -16.66 -6.56
C TRP A 263 5.84 -17.05 -5.74
N PRO A 264 4.77 -17.54 -6.39
CA PRO A 264 3.58 -18.01 -5.69
C PRO A 264 3.92 -19.28 -4.89
N HIS A 265 3.59 -19.28 -3.61
CA HIS A 265 3.89 -20.38 -2.70
C HIS A 265 2.89 -20.45 -1.55
N ALA A 266 2.81 -21.63 -0.92
CA ALA A 266 2.16 -21.82 0.37
C ALA A 266 3.21 -22.08 1.45
N THR A 267 3.31 -21.17 2.42
CA THR A 267 4.21 -21.33 3.57
C THR A 267 3.68 -22.43 4.48
N LEU A 268 4.52 -23.44 4.75
CA LEU A 268 4.19 -24.57 5.60
C LEU A 268 4.70 -24.40 7.03
N TRP A 269 5.87 -23.77 7.19
CA TRP A 269 6.51 -23.62 8.48
C TRP A 269 7.52 -22.48 8.51
N THR A 270 7.64 -21.86 9.68
CA THR A 270 8.66 -20.86 10.00
C THR A 270 9.22 -21.11 11.39
N ALA A 271 10.53 -20.91 11.56
CA ALA A 271 11.15 -20.94 12.88
C ALA A 271 10.57 -19.85 13.80
N PRO A 272 10.60 -20.05 15.13
CA PRO A 272 10.20 -19.02 16.09
C PRO A 272 10.94 -17.70 15.85
N GLY A 273 10.18 -16.61 15.73
CA GLY A 273 10.71 -15.26 15.45
C GLY A 273 10.96 -14.93 13.97
N THR A 274 10.75 -15.88 13.06
CA THR A 274 10.81 -15.65 11.60
C THR A 274 9.43 -15.32 11.07
N ALA A 275 9.32 -14.23 10.29
CA ALA A 275 8.04 -13.83 9.72
C ALA A 275 7.69 -14.71 8.49
N PRO A 276 6.42 -15.10 8.26
CA PRO A 276 6.01 -15.86 7.07
C PRO A 276 6.41 -15.20 5.74
N LYS A 277 6.48 -13.87 5.70
CA LYS A 277 6.93 -13.12 4.52
C LYS A 277 8.36 -13.48 4.09
N GLU A 278 9.21 -13.93 5.01
CA GLU A 278 10.60 -14.33 4.69
C GLU A 278 10.66 -15.56 3.79
N ALA A 279 9.59 -16.38 3.71
CA ALA A 279 9.49 -17.51 2.80
C ALA A 279 9.71 -17.11 1.33
N ASN A 280 9.39 -15.88 0.94
CA ASN A 280 9.66 -15.34 -0.41
C ASN A 280 11.15 -15.40 -0.80
N THR A 281 12.07 -15.52 0.17
CA THR A 281 13.52 -15.61 -0.09
C THR A 281 14.01 -17.04 -0.38
N LEU A 282 13.17 -18.07 -0.20
CA LEU A 282 13.55 -19.47 -0.40
C LEU A 282 14.17 -19.75 -1.78
N PRO A 283 13.64 -19.25 -2.92
CA PRO A 283 14.27 -19.46 -4.23
C PRO A 283 15.70 -18.91 -4.28
N GLN A 284 15.92 -17.73 -3.70
CA GLN A 284 17.27 -17.14 -3.61
C GLN A 284 18.17 -17.99 -2.72
N LEU A 285 17.70 -18.45 -1.56
CA LEU A 285 18.47 -19.31 -0.67
C LEU A 285 18.85 -20.64 -1.34
N VAL A 286 17.98 -21.21 -2.18
CA VAL A 286 18.31 -22.39 -2.99
C VAL A 286 19.44 -22.07 -3.96
N SER A 287 19.39 -20.93 -4.66
CA SER A 287 20.45 -20.50 -5.58
C SER A 287 21.80 -20.27 -4.89
N GLU A 288 21.76 -19.89 -3.61
CA GLU A 288 22.94 -19.70 -2.75
C GLU A 288 23.43 -21.00 -2.07
N GLY A 289 22.75 -22.13 -2.29
CA GLY A 289 23.06 -23.41 -1.65
C GLY A 289 22.71 -23.47 -0.15
N LYS A 290 21.90 -22.55 0.35
CA LYS A 290 21.46 -22.42 1.76
C LYS A 290 20.08 -23.02 2.03
N ALA A 291 19.37 -23.43 0.99
CA ALA A 291 18.10 -24.13 1.07
C ALA A 291 18.09 -25.32 0.12
N THR A 292 17.20 -26.27 0.39
CA THR A 292 16.97 -27.45 -0.44
C THR A 292 15.69 -27.26 -1.24
N ARG A 293 15.70 -27.69 -2.50
CA ARG A 293 14.52 -27.80 -3.38
C ARG A 293 14.33 -29.27 -3.75
N ILE A 294 13.12 -29.78 -3.58
CA ILE A 294 12.70 -31.10 -4.05
C ILE A 294 11.59 -30.88 -5.07
N ASP A 295 11.85 -31.24 -6.33
CA ASP A 295 10.85 -31.14 -7.39
C ASP A 295 9.81 -32.26 -7.27
N ILE A 296 8.56 -31.90 -7.51
CA ILE A 296 7.42 -32.81 -7.52
C ILE A 296 7.04 -33.05 -8.99
N VAL A 297 7.44 -34.23 -9.49
CA VAL A 297 7.23 -34.62 -10.89
C VAL A 297 6.48 -35.96 -10.94
N PRO A 298 5.30 -36.02 -11.58
CA PRO A 298 4.54 -34.89 -12.13
C PRO A 298 4.00 -33.95 -11.03
N PRO A 299 3.70 -32.67 -11.34
CA PRO A 299 3.04 -31.77 -10.39
C PRO A 299 1.74 -32.37 -9.83
N VAL A 300 1.41 -32.00 -8.61
CA VAL A 300 0.18 -32.44 -7.94
C VAL A 300 -0.80 -31.28 -7.86
N THR A 301 -1.94 -31.40 -8.53
CA THR A 301 -3.01 -30.40 -8.48
C THR A 301 -3.83 -30.58 -7.20
N ILE A 302 -4.00 -29.48 -6.46
CA ILE A 302 -4.89 -29.37 -5.29
C ILE A 302 -5.90 -28.28 -5.59
N SER A 303 -7.19 -28.53 -5.35
CA SER A 303 -8.24 -27.52 -5.52
C SER A 303 -8.37 -26.69 -4.25
N GLY A 304 -8.02 -25.41 -4.34
CA GLY A 304 -8.20 -24.45 -3.24
C GLY A 304 -9.37 -23.50 -3.46
N VAL A 305 -9.80 -22.81 -2.41
CA VAL A 305 -10.86 -21.79 -2.49
C VAL A 305 -10.22 -20.41 -2.42
N LEU A 306 -10.57 -19.53 -3.38
CA LEU A 306 -10.13 -18.14 -3.35
C LEU A 306 -10.98 -17.34 -2.34
N ASP A 307 -10.31 -16.72 -1.36
CA ASP A 307 -10.95 -15.93 -0.32
C ASP A 307 -10.13 -14.67 0.07
N PHE A 308 -10.75 -13.83 0.91
CA PHE A 308 -10.18 -12.63 1.49
C PHE A 308 -9.94 -12.78 2.99
N TYR A 309 -8.81 -12.25 3.44
CA TYR A 309 -8.32 -12.32 4.83
C TYR A 309 -7.95 -10.94 5.33
#